data_AF-A0A453GMQ1-F1
#
_entry.id   AF-A0A453GMQ1-F1
#
_cell.length_a   1.000
_cell.length_b   1.000
_cell.length_c   1.000
_cell.angle_alpha   90.00
_cell.angle_beta   90.00
_cell.angle_gamma   90.00
#
_symmetry.space_group_name_H-M   'P 1'
#
loop_
_entity.id
_entity.type
_entity.pdbx_description
1 polymer ?
#
loop_
_entity_poly.entity_id
_entity_poly.type
_entity_poly.pdbx_seq_one_letter_code
_entity_poly.pdbx_strand_id
1 'polypeptide(L)'
;AEGLLASAAINLGLALVALSLFSMLKKQPGNAPVYLPRRMAGAAGSGWVLPLGTGRLTPSFRWIRAAFRLSDDDVLRRHGLDALAVIRLFKLGIHCFSVCSIVGVLILAPVNYTSAGPSGTKRPNSMEIFTVSNVPKGSDRLWVHFSCLCFISFYVVYLLHKEYKEMSHKRIERLKYHRKRPDQFTILVQGIPVCADHGIYGCNVDHFFSKHYQTYQSYQILHDNGNIESLQKLASSLEKQIERKRDTRRCNFWQWIWFKFTSGPIDARSQEQKLKEVHHSIRILQCKNMLKQKELPVAFVSFKSRLEAAQAAETQQHVNPLSLVTRYAPEPTETIWSNLAIPFYRLAAYKLGVFIAAFLLTVFFTIPVTAVQGIVQFEKIEKWFPPARAVQLIPGLSSVVTGYLPSMILNGFIYLIPFAMLGMASFEGCISKSQTEIKACNMVFYFLLGNVFFLSILSGSLLHQIGESFTHPKDIPSRLASAVSAQVQISSSHIS
;
A
#
# COMPACT_ATOMS: atom_id res chain seq x y z
N ALA A 1 18.74 -29.18 2.05
CA ALA A 1 17.50 -29.61 2.74
C ALA A 1 17.53 -29.24 4.22
N GLU A 2 18.60 -29.56 4.95
CA GLU A 2 18.72 -29.28 6.39
C GLU A 2 18.62 -27.80 6.76
N GLY A 3 19.26 -26.89 6.02
CA GLY A 3 19.15 -25.44 6.26
C GLY A 3 17.75 -24.85 6.06
N LEU A 4 17.00 -25.35 5.07
CA LEU A 4 15.62 -24.94 4.82
C LEU A 4 14.68 -25.41 5.94
N LEU A 5 14.86 -26.65 6.39
CA LEU A 5 14.07 -27.25 7.46
C LEU A 5 14.34 -26.57 8.80
N ALA A 6 15.59 -26.22 9.09
CA ALA A 6 15.98 -25.45 10.27
C ALA A 6 15.36 -24.03 10.26
N SER A 7 15.44 -23.32 9.13
CA SER A 7 14.80 -22.00 8.98
C SER A 7 13.28 -22.08 9.15
N ALA A 8 12.63 -23.03 8.49
CA ALA A 8 11.18 -23.23 8.61
C ALA A 8 10.76 -23.54 10.05
N ALA A 9 11.53 -24.37 10.78
CA ALA A 9 11.26 -24.69 12.18
C ALA A 9 11.38 -23.45 13.09
N ILE A 10 12.41 -22.62 12.88
CA ILE A 10 12.62 -21.38 13.65
C ILE A 10 11.47 -20.40 13.40
N ASN A 11 11.11 -20.17 12.13
CA ASN A 11 10.07 -19.22 11.77
C ASN A 11 8.67 -19.69 12.20
N LEU A 12 8.40 -21.00 12.13
CA LEU A 12 7.17 -21.59 12.69
C LEU A 12 7.13 -21.44 14.22
N GLY A 13 8.24 -21.68 14.91
CA GLY A 13 8.36 -21.48 16.35
C GLY A 13 8.08 -20.03 16.75
N LEU A 14 8.72 -19.06 16.07
CA LEU A 14 8.50 -17.63 16.31
C LEU A 14 7.05 -17.22 16.05
N ALA A 15 6.43 -17.74 14.97
CA ALA A 15 5.04 -17.48 14.66
C ALA A 15 4.09 -18.02 15.75
N LEU A 16 4.34 -19.22 16.27
CA LEU A 16 3.56 -19.79 17.37
C LEU A 16 3.68 -18.95 18.65
N VAL A 17 4.90 -18.50 18.99
CA VAL A 17 5.14 -17.59 20.12
C VAL A 17 4.36 -16.29 19.92
N ALA A 18 4.47 -15.64 18.75
CA ALA A 18 3.75 -14.40 18.45
C ALA A 18 2.22 -14.58 18.52
N LEU A 19 1.67 -15.68 17.97
CA LEU A 19 0.24 -15.98 18.01
C LEU A 19 -0.24 -16.24 19.46
N SER A 20 0.58 -16.89 20.28
CA SER A 20 0.28 -17.11 21.70
C SER A 20 0.24 -15.79 22.47
N LEU A 21 1.26 -14.93 22.30
CA LEU A 21 1.34 -13.60 22.90
C LEU A 21 0.17 -12.72 22.47
N PHE A 22 -0.15 -12.69 21.19
CA PHE A 22 -1.32 -11.97 20.68
C PHE A 22 -2.62 -12.45 21.35
N SER A 23 -2.80 -13.78 21.47
CA SER A 23 -3.97 -14.34 22.12
C SER A 23 -4.08 -13.99 23.61
N MET A 24 -2.94 -13.77 24.29
CA MET A 24 -2.90 -13.35 25.69
C MET A 24 -3.15 -11.85 25.83
N LEU A 25 -2.43 -11.03 25.05
CA LEU A 25 -2.48 -9.57 25.11
C LEU A 25 -3.85 -9.00 24.74
N LYS A 26 -4.53 -9.62 23.76
CA LYS A 26 -5.89 -9.20 23.34
C LYS A 26 -6.94 -9.38 24.44
N LYS A 27 -6.73 -10.30 25.39
CA LYS A 27 -7.69 -10.57 26.48
C LYS A 27 -7.53 -9.59 27.65
N GLN A 28 -6.44 -8.84 27.71
CA GLN A 28 -6.16 -7.92 28.80
C GLN A 28 -7.00 -6.65 28.66
N PRO A 29 -7.73 -6.23 29.69
CA PRO A 29 -8.61 -5.06 29.63
C PRO A 29 -7.84 -3.77 29.35
N GLY A 30 -6.61 -3.64 29.87
CA GLY A 30 -5.74 -2.48 29.61
C GLY A 30 -5.35 -2.29 28.14
N ASN A 31 -5.35 -3.37 27.35
CA ASN A 31 -5.00 -3.33 25.92
C ASN A 31 -6.22 -3.25 24.99
N ALA A 32 -7.43 -3.24 25.55
CA ALA A 32 -8.67 -3.12 24.78
C ALA A 32 -8.75 -1.88 23.86
N PRO A 33 -8.23 -0.67 24.20
CA PRO A 33 -8.22 0.45 23.25
C PRO A 33 -7.36 0.19 22.00
N VAL A 34 -6.35 -0.67 22.08
CA VAL A 34 -5.48 -1.01 20.95
C VAL A 34 -6.10 -2.10 20.08
N TYR A 35 -6.65 -3.17 20.68
CA TYR A 35 -7.16 -4.33 19.92
C TYR A 35 -8.64 -4.24 19.54
N LEU A 36 -9.42 -3.38 20.21
CA LEU A 36 -10.87 -3.23 20.00
C LEU A 36 -11.32 -1.77 19.76
N PRO A 37 -10.53 -0.89 19.10
CA PRO A 37 -10.85 0.54 18.99
C PRO A 37 -12.19 0.79 18.30
N ARG A 38 -12.49 0.04 17.22
CA ARG A 38 -13.77 0.17 16.50
C ARG A 38 -14.98 -0.28 17.32
N ARG A 39 -14.82 -1.32 18.15
CA ARG A 39 -15.91 -1.76 19.03
C ARG A 39 -16.15 -0.76 20.14
N MET A 40 -15.07 -0.18 20.69
CA MET A 40 -15.17 0.89 21.68
C MET A 40 -15.81 2.15 21.10
N ALA A 41 -15.45 2.55 19.88
CA ALA A 41 -16.07 3.68 19.20
C ALA A 41 -17.58 3.47 18.98
N GLY A 42 -18.00 2.26 18.59
CA GLY A 42 -19.42 1.91 18.47
C GLY A 42 -20.16 1.79 19.81
N ALA A 43 -19.49 1.31 20.85
CA ALA A 43 -20.06 1.19 22.21
C ALA A 43 -20.21 2.56 22.89
N ALA A 44 -19.26 3.48 22.70
CA ALA A 44 -19.32 4.85 23.21
C ALA A 44 -20.53 5.62 22.67
N GLY A 45 -20.93 5.36 21.42
CA GLY A 45 -22.14 5.94 20.82
C GLY A 45 -23.46 5.30 21.25
N SER A 46 -23.44 4.12 21.88
CA SER A 46 -24.64 3.37 22.26
C SER A 46 -24.82 3.18 23.78
N GLY A 47 -23.86 3.61 24.60
CA GLY A 47 -23.93 3.53 26.06
C GLY A 47 -23.75 2.11 26.64
N TRP A 48 -23.41 1.12 25.82
CA TRP A 48 -23.23 -0.26 26.25
C TRP A 48 -21.84 -0.51 26.85
N VAL A 49 -21.79 -1.11 28.04
CA VAL A 49 -20.54 -1.59 28.65
C VAL A 49 -20.08 -2.84 27.90
N LEU A 50 -18.95 -2.73 27.19
CA LEU A 50 -18.32 -3.88 26.55
C LEU A 50 -17.86 -4.87 27.63
N PRO A 51 -18.15 -6.19 27.51
CA PRO A 51 -17.54 -7.19 28.36
C PRO A 51 -16.07 -7.31 27.98
N LEU A 52 -15.21 -6.49 28.61
CA LEU A 52 -13.77 -6.63 28.53
C LEU A 52 -13.41 -7.98 29.15
N GLY A 53 -12.64 -8.79 28.42
CA GLY A 53 -12.38 -10.19 28.77
C GLY A 53 -11.82 -10.39 30.18
N THR A 54 -11.97 -11.61 30.71
CA THR A 54 -11.65 -11.97 32.11
C THR A 54 -10.14 -12.02 32.42
N GLY A 55 -9.28 -11.28 31.73
CA GLY A 55 -7.83 -11.21 31.99
C GLY A 55 -7.05 -12.52 31.88
N ARG A 56 -7.64 -13.59 31.32
CA ARG A 56 -7.02 -14.93 31.29
C ARG A 56 -5.73 -14.93 30.46
N LEU A 57 -4.65 -15.44 31.06
CA LEU A 57 -3.33 -15.64 30.43
C LEU A 57 -3.22 -16.93 29.59
N THR A 58 -4.25 -17.78 29.53
CA THR A 58 -4.20 -18.98 28.68
C THR A 58 -4.39 -18.62 27.21
N PRO A 59 -3.53 -19.06 26.27
CA PRO A 59 -3.74 -18.83 24.85
C PRO A 59 -4.99 -19.58 24.37
N SER A 60 -5.80 -18.95 23.52
CA SER A 60 -6.99 -19.58 22.93
C SER A 60 -7.10 -19.22 21.45
N PHE A 61 -6.99 -20.21 20.58
CA PHE A 61 -7.03 -20.03 19.12
C PHE A 61 -8.45 -20.07 18.52
N ARG A 62 -9.50 -19.99 19.36
CA ARG A 62 -10.90 -19.96 18.91
C ARG A 62 -11.20 -18.82 17.94
N TRP A 63 -10.47 -17.70 18.06
CA TRP A 63 -10.64 -16.55 17.18
C TRP A 63 -10.23 -16.84 15.73
N ILE A 64 -9.30 -17.78 15.49
CA ILE A 64 -8.88 -18.18 14.14
C ILE A 64 -10.05 -18.85 13.43
N ARG A 65 -10.65 -19.87 14.07
CA ARG A 65 -11.86 -20.54 13.55
C ARG A 65 -13.01 -19.56 13.35
N ALA A 66 -13.19 -18.61 14.27
CA ALA A 66 -14.22 -17.58 14.15
C ALA A 66 -13.96 -16.65 12.95
N ALA A 67 -12.70 -16.30 12.66
CA ALA A 67 -12.32 -15.48 11.51
C ALA A 67 -12.63 -16.18 10.17
N PHE A 68 -12.34 -17.48 10.07
CA PHE A 68 -12.66 -18.27 8.86
C PHE A 68 -14.17 -18.50 8.65
N ARG A 69 -14.97 -18.48 9.72
CA ARG A 69 -16.44 -18.63 9.64
C ARG A 69 -17.18 -17.33 9.30
N LEU A 70 -16.49 -16.20 9.23
CA LEU A 70 -17.13 -14.91 8.97
C LEU A 70 -17.63 -14.84 7.52
N SER A 71 -18.91 -14.52 7.34
CA SER A 71 -19.51 -14.40 6.01
C SER A 71 -19.05 -13.13 5.28
N ASP A 72 -19.00 -13.19 3.96
CA ASP A 72 -18.64 -12.02 3.14
C ASP A 72 -19.62 -10.85 3.33
N ASP A 73 -20.90 -11.15 3.58
CA ASP A 73 -21.94 -10.13 3.79
C ASP A 73 -21.80 -9.43 5.14
N ASP A 74 -21.40 -10.17 6.17
CA ASP A 74 -21.07 -9.57 7.48
C ASP A 74 -19.86 -8.64 7.39
N VAL A 75 -18.83 -9.05 6.63
CA VAL A 75 -17.66 -8.20 6.36
C VAL A 75 -18.09 -6.94 5.62
N LEU A 76 -18.90 -7.07 4.57
CA LEU A 76 -19.37 -5.93 3.77
C LEU A 76 -20.16 -4.92 4.63
N ARG A 77 -21.03 -5.42 5.51
CA ARG A 77 -21.86 -4.58 6.40
C ARG A 77 -21.04 -3.87 7.46
N ARG A 78 -20.07 -4.55 8.08
CA ARG A 78 -19.30 -4.02 9.24
C ARG A 78 -18.02 -3.28 8.85
N HIS A 79 -17.40 -3.62 7.73
CA HIS A 79 -16.07 -3.15 7.36
C HIS A 79 -16.01 -2.46 5.99
N GLY A 80 -17.09 -2.52 5.21
CA GLY A 80 -17.17 -1.86 3.90
C GLY A 80 -16.64 -2.72 2.75
N LEU A 81 -16.69 -2.13 1.55
CA LEU A 81 -16.36 -2.83 0.31
C LEU A 81 -14.85 -3.05 0.16
N ASP A 82 -14.03 -2.08 0.56
CA ASP A 82 -12.57 -2.13 0.38
C ASP A 82 -11.94 -3.24 1.24
N ALA A 83 -12.39 -3.37 2.49
CA ALA A 83 -11.97 -4.45 3.38
C ALA A 83 -12.37 -5.83 2.83
N LEU A 84 -13.58 -5.93 2.25
CA LEU A 84 -14.02 -7.16 1.60
C LEU A 84 -13.13 -7.50 0.39
N ALA A 85 -12.77 -6.52 -0.43
CA ALA A 85 -11.92 -6.72 -1.60
C ALA A 85 -10.54 -7.27 -1.21
N VAL A 86 -9.92 -6.73 -0.14
CA VAL A 86 -8.64 -7.24 0.38
C VAL A 86 -8.76 -8.67 0.89
N ILE A 87 -9.80 -8.99 1.66
CA ILE A 87 -10.03 -10.36 2.15
C ILE A 87 -10.23 -11.34 0.98
N ARG A 88 -10.99 -10.92 -0.04
CA ARG A 88 -11.22 -11.74 -1.23
C ARG A 88 -9.97 -11.92 -2.08
N LEU A 89 -9.08 -10.93 -2.15
CA LEU A 89 -7.76 -11.09 -2.79
C LEU A 89 -6.96 -12.23 -2.14
N PHE A 90 -6.95 -12.31 -0.80
CA PHE A 90 -6.31 -13.43 -0.10
C PHE A 90 -7.00 -14.77 -0.36
N LYS A 91 -8.35 -14.81 -0.36
CA LYS A 91 -9.10 -16.03 -0.70
C LYS A 91 -8.78 -16.50 -2.14
N LEU A 92 -8.77 -15.57 -3.11
CA LEU A 92 -8.39 -15.84 -4.49
C LEU A 92 -6.96 -16.40 -4.57
N GLY A 93 -6.01 -15.80 -3.86
CA GLY A 93 -4.64 -16.30 -3.76
C GLY A 93 -4.59 -17.75 -3.26
N ILE A 94 -5.27 -18.05 -2.14
CA ILE A 94 -5.35 -19.41 -1.58
C ILE A 94 -5.94 -20.40 -2.60
N HIS A 95 -7.01 -20.02 -3.31
CA HIS A 95 -7.60 -20.88 -4.34
C HIS A 95 -6.64 -21.12 -5.52
N CYS A 96 -6.00 -20.08 -6.05
CA CYS A 96 -5.01 -20.21 -7.12
C CYS A 96 -3.84 -21.10 -6.70
N PHE A 97 -3.22 -20.82 -5.55
CA PHE A 97 -2.08 -21.60 -5.07
C PHE A 97 -2.44 -23.04 -4.69
N SER A 98 -3.67 -23.30 -4.21
CA SER A 98 -4.11 -24.66 -3.90
C SER A 98 -4.16 -25.55 -5.15
N VAL A 99 -4.69 -25.05 -6.27
CA VAL A 99 -4.75 -25.81 -7.52
C VAL A 99 -3.36 -25.95 -8.15
N CYS A 100 -2.56 -24.89 -8.14
CA CYS A 100 -1.17 -24.97 -8.59
C CYS A 100 -0.37 -25.99 -7.77
N SER A 101 -0.60 -26.07 -6.47
CA SER A 101 0.06 -27.04 -5.58
C SER A 101 -0.38 -28.48 -5.89
N ILE A 102 -1.69 -28.72 -6.06
CA ILE A 102 -2.21 -30.05 -6.41
C ILE A 102 -1.64 -30.52 -7.76
N VAL A 103 -1.68 -29.69 -8.79
CA VAL A 103 -1.10 -30.01 -10.12
C VAL A 103 0.42 -30.19 -10.02
N GLY A 104 1.09 -29.33 -9.26
CA GLY A 104 2.54 -29.37 -9.05
C GLY A 104 3.00 -30.66 -8.39
N VAL A 105 2.34 -31.06 -7.30
CA VAL A 105 2.71 -32.24 -6.50
C VAL A 105 2.25 -33.54 -7.14
N LEU A 106 1.03 -33.60 -7.69
CA LEU A 106 0.48 -34.86 -8.20
C LEU A 106 0.89 -35.16 -9.64
N ILE A 107 1.18 -34.15 -10.46
CA ILE A 107 1.47 -34.33 -11.89
C ILE A 107 2.91 -33.96 -12.19
N LEU A 108 3.33 -32.72 -11.91
CA LEU A 108 4.64 -32.23 -12.35
C LEU A 108 5.80 -32.89 -11.59
N ALA A 109 5.69 -33.07 -10.28
CA ALA A 109 6.75 -33.67 -9.47
C ALA A 109 7.07 -35.13 -9.87
N PRO A 110 6.09 -36.04 -10.07
CA PRO A 110 6.37 -37.39 -10.57
C PRO A 110 6.93 -37.42 -11.99
N VAL A 111 6.41 -36.57 -12.90
CA VAL A 111 6.88 -36.50 -14.29
C VAL A 111 8.35 -36.07 -14.36
N ASN A 112 8.73 -35.08 -13.54
CA ASN A 112 10.11 -34.62 -13.41
C ASN A 112 11.00 -35.66 -12.74
N TYR A 113 10.54 -36.30 -11.66
CA TYR A 113 11.35 -37.29 -10.94
C TYR A 113 11.70 -38.50 -11.82
N THR A 114 10.75 -38.95 -12.64
CA THR A 114 10.91 -40.14 -13.50
C THR A 114 11.62 -39.85 -14.82
N SER A 115 12.06 -38.60 -15.11
CA SER A 115 12.61 -38.20 -16.42
C SER A 115 14.10 -38.45 -16.60
N ALA A 116 14.72 -39.25 -15.73
CA ALA A 116 16.16 -39.52 -15.72
C ALA A 116 16.75 -39.68 -17.12
N GLY A 117 17.64 -38.75 -17.50
CA GLY A 117 18.41 -38.83 -18.74
C GLY A 117 19.47 -39.95 -18.71
N PRO A 118 20.13 -40.22 -19.85
CA PRO A 118 21.02 -41.39 -20.03
C PRO A 118 22.28 -41.42 -19.16
N SER A 119 22.61 -40.32 -18.48
CA SER A 119 23.81 -40.19 -17.65
C SER A 119 23.43 -40.15 -16.17
N GLY A 120 23.58 -41.28 -15.49
CA GLY A 120 23.35 -41.50 -14.04
C GLY A 120 24.26 -40.71 -13.09
N THR A 121 24.69 -39.51 -13.45
CA THR A 121 25.29 -38.56 -12.51
C THR A 121 24.20 -38.04 -11.58
N LYS A 122 24.01 -38.72 -10.44
CA LYS A 122 23.21 -38.23 -9.32
C LYS A 122 23.77 -36.87 -8.89
N ARG A 123 23.17 -35.78 -9.39
CA ARG A 123 23.46 -34.44 -8.86
C ARG A 123 23.05 -34.43 -7.38
N PRO A 124 23.94 -34.06 -6.44
CA PRO A 124 23.65 -34.12 -5.02
C PRO A 124 22.60 -33.11 -4.54
N ASN A 125 22.16 -32.18 -5.40
CA ASN A 125 21.10 -31.21 -5.08
C ASN A 125 19.72 -31.85 -5.23
N SER A 126 19.20 -32.41 -4.13
CA SER A 126 17.90 -33.10 -4.02
C SER A 126 16.67 -32.37 -4.61
N MET A 127 16.71 -31.05 -4.78
CA MET A 127 15.54 -30.25 -5.20
C MET A 127 15.47 -30.00 -6.71
N GLU A 128 16.62 -29.96 -7.41
CA GLU A 128 16.66 -29.77 -8.88
C GLU A 128 16.00 -30.94 -9.63
N ILE A 129 15.98 -32.12 -9.02
CA ILE A 129 15.38 -33.36 -9.54
C ILE A 129 13.87 -33.19 -9.82
N PHE A 130 13.19 -32.32 -9.07
CA PHE A 130 11.75 -32.06 -9.22
C PHE A 130 11.43 -30.92 -10.19
N THR A 131 12.42 -30.40 -10.91
CA THR A 131 12.25 -29.25 -11.82
C THR A 131 12.37 -29.66 -13.28
N VAL A 132 11.95 -28.77 -14.18
CA VAL A 132 12.06 -28.96 -15.64
C VAL A 132 13.51 -29.17 -16.11
N SER A 133 14.51 -28.78 -15.30
CA SER A 133 15.93 -29.00 -15.61
C SER A 133 16.32 -30.48 -15.68
N ASN A 134 15.52 -31.39 -15.10
CA ASN A 134 15.73 -32.83 -15.17
C ASN A 134 15.16 -33.47 -16.46
N VAL A 135 14.39 -32.73 -17.26
CA VAL A 135 13.75 -33.23 -18.48
C VAL A 135 14.67 -32.99 -19.69
N PRO A 136 15.02 -34.01 -20.48
CA PRO A 136 15.89 -33.83 -21.64
C PRO A 136 15.22 -33.01 -22.76
N LYS A 137 16.03 -32.25 -23.50
CA LYS A 137 15.57 -31.48 -24.67
C LYS A 137 14.96 -32.43 -25.71
N GLY A 138 13.77 -32.10 -26.22
CA GLY A 138 13.06 -32.90 -27.22
C GLY A 138 12.22 -34.06 -26.66
N SER A 139 12.08 -34.18 -25.34
CA SER A 139 11.21 -35.18 -24.72
C SER A 139 9.72 -34.83 -24.86
N ASP A 140 8.89 -35.83 -25.17
CA ASP A 140 7.43 -35.69 -25.19
C ASP A 140 6.84 -35.27 -23.83
N ARG A 141 7.58 -35.45 -22.75
CA ARG A 141 7.17 -35.04 -21.39
C ARG A 141 6.99 -33.52 -21.26
N LEU A 142 7.65 -32.72 -22.11
CA LEU A 142 7.46 -31.27 -22.16
C LEU A 142 6.02 -30.90 -22.56
N TRP A 143 5.32 -31.75 -23.30
CA TRP A 143 3.89 -31.54 -23.60
C TRP A 143 3.03 -31.60 -22.34
N VAL A 144 3.40 -32.40 -21.35
CA VAL A 144 2.70 -32.43 -20.05
C VAL A 144 2.87 -31.09 -19.33
N HIS A 145 4.08 -30.52 -19.32
CA HIS A 145 4.32 -29.18 -18.76
C HIS A 145 3.51 -28.10 -19.47
N PHE A 146 3.50 -28.12 -20.80
CA PHE A 146 2.73 -27.18 -21.61
C PHE A 146 1.22 -27.30 -21.35
N SER A 147 0.70 -28.52 -21.29
CA SER A 147 -0.71 -28.80 -20.97
C SER A 147 -1.08 -28.30 -19.57
N CYS A 148 -0.25 -28.60 -18.55
CA CYS A 148 -0.44 -28.10 -17.19
C CYS A 148 -0.38 -26.57 -17.12
N LEU A 149 0.53 -25.93 -17.85
CA LEU A 149 0.64 -24.47 -17.93
C LEU A 149 -0.63 -23.86 -18.55
N CYS A 150 -1.12 -24.43 -19.66
CA CYS A 150 -2.35 -23.99 -20.29
C CYS A 150 -3.54 -24.14 -19.33
N PHE A 151 -3.68 -25.32 -18.70
CA PHE A 151 -4.73 -25.58 -17.71
C PHE A 151 -4.71 -24.57 -16.55
N ILE A 152 -3.55 -24.37 -15.91
CA ILE A 152 -3.40 -23.41 -14.81
C ILE A 152 -3.72 -21.99 -15.28
N SER A 153 -3.24 -21.59 -16.47
CA SER A 153 -3.48 -20.25 -17.01
C SER A 153 -4.98 -20.01 -17.27
N PHE A 154 -5.66 -20.93 -17.94
CA PHE A 154 -7.11 -20.85 -18.16
C PHE A 154 -7.89 -20.83 -16.84
N TYR A 155 -7.48 -21.66 -15.87
CA TYR A 155 -8.12 -21.72 -14.56
C TYR A 155 -7.95 -20.41 -13.77
N VAL A 156 -6.75 -19.81 -13.76
CA VAL A 156 -6.50 -18.53 -13.09
C VAL A 156 -7.29 -17.40 -13.77
N VAL A 157 -7.33 -17.35 -15.11
CA VAL A 157 -8.14 -16.36 -15.84
C VAL A 157 -9.63 -16.54 -15.54
N TYR A 158 -10.12 -17.78 -15.49
CA TYR A 158 -11.49 -18.09 -15.10
C TYR A 158 -11.81 -17.60 -13.68
N LEU A 159 -10.94 -17.90 -12.70
CA LEU A 159 -11.11 -17.43 -11.32
C LEU A 159 -11.10 -15.90 -11.22
N LEU A 160 -10.18 -15.24 -11.93
CA LEU A 160 -10.11 -13.78 -11.98
C LEU A 160 -11.40 -13.19 -12.56
N HIS A 161 -11.90 -13.75 -13.66
CA HIS A 161 -13.15 -13.30 -14.27
C HIS A 161 -14.34 -13.48 -13.32
N LYS A 162 -14.42 -14.63 -12.64
CA LYS A 162 -15.46 -14.92 -11.65
C LYS A 162 -15.43 -13.91 -10.50
N GLU A 163 -14.27 -13.70 -9.88
CA GLU A 163 -14.13 -12.75 -8.76
C GLU A 163 -14.39 -11.31 -9.20
N TYR A 164 -13.93 -10.92 -10.38
CA TYR A 164 -14.19 -9.59 -10.94
C TYR A 164 -15.69 -9.35 -11.14
N LYS A 165 -16.42 -10.34 -11.66
CA LYS A 165 -17.88 -10.26 -11.84
C LYS A 165 -18.60 -10.13 -10.49
N GLU A 166 -18.23 -10.93 -9.50
CA GLU A 166 -18.83 -10.86 -8.16
C GLU A 166 -18.55 -9.51 -7.46
N MET A 167 -17.31 -9.01 -7.53
CA MET A 167 -16.94 -7.71 -6.98
C MET A 167 -17.67 -6.55 -7.67
N SER A 168 -17.81 -6.62 -8.99
CA SER A 168 -18.56 -5.63 -9.77
C SER A 168 -20.03 -5.60 -9.35
N HIS A 169 -20.67 -6.77 -9.16
CA HIS A 169 -22.05 -6.85 -8.69
C HIS A 169 -22.21 -6.23 -7.29
N LYS A 170 -21.35 -6.60 -6.34
CA LYS A 170 -21.36 -6.04 -4.97
C LYS A 170 -21.12 -4.53 -4.94
N ARG A 171 -20.24 -4.02 -5.82
CA ARG A 171 -20.01 -2.58 -5.98
C ARG A 171 -21.27 -1.87 -6.48
N ILE A 172 -21.92 -2.39 -7.52
CA ILE A 172 -23.16 -1.82 -8.08
C ILE A 172 -24.27 -1.81 -7.04
N GLU A 173 -24.45 -2.91 -6.31
CA GLU A 173 -25.43 -3.00 -5.22
C GLU A 173 -25.16 -1.97 -4.11
N ARG A 174 -23.89 -1.79 -3.74
CA ARG A 174 -23.48 -0.81 -2.73
C ARG A 174 -23.78 0.63 -3.19
N LEU A 175 -23.51 0.94 -4.45
CA LEU A 175 -23.84 2.25 -5.05
C LEU A 175 -25.36 2.48 -5.09
N LYS A 176 -26.16 1.43 -5.33
CA LYS A 176 -27.63 1.51 -5.27
C LYS A 176 -28.16 1.77 -3.85
N TYR A 177 -27.48 1.26 -2.81
CA TYR A 177 -27.86 1.45 -1.41
C TYR A 177 -27.46 2.85 -0.89
N HIS A 178 -26.24 3.30 -1.15
CA HIS A 178 -25.72 4.60 -0.70
C HIS A 178 -26.09 5.73 -1.67
N ARG A 179 -27.39 6.05 -1.79
CA ARG A 179 -27.88 7.03 -2.80
C ARG A 179 -27.66 8.50 -2.45
N LYS A 180 -27.43 8.82 -1.17
CA LYS A 180 -27.44 10.20 -0.64
C LYS A 180 -26.05 10.76 -0.36
N ARG A 181 -24.99 10.13 -0.86
CA ARG A 181 -23.64 10.64 -0.62
C ARG A 181 -23.35 11.84 -1.53
N PRO A 182 -22.70 12.90 -1.01
CA PRO A 182 -22.50 14.15 -1.76
C PRO A 182 -21.54 14.00 -2.95
N ASP A 183 -20.58 13.07 -2.89
CA ASP A 183 -19.66 12.71 -3.98
C ASP A 183 -20.38 12.31 -5.28
N GLN A 184 -21.60 11.76 -5.19
CA GLN A 184 -22.39 11.35 -6.36
C GLN A 184 -23.09 12.51 -7.08
N PHE A 185 -23.24 13.65 -6.41
CA PHE A 185 -23.92 14.83 -6.94
C PHE A 185 -22.94 15.97 -7.25
N THR A 186 -21.68 15.81 -6.87
CA THR A 186 -20.67 16.85 -6.96
C THR A 186 -19.57 16.45 -7.92
N ILE A 187 -19.17 17.40 -8.77
CA ILE A 187 -18.03 17.26 -9.65
C ILE A 187 -16.96 18.27 -9.25
N LEU A 188 -15.71 17.89 -9.45
CA LEU A 188 -14.56 18.78 -9.35
C LEU A 188 -14.27 19.37 -10.73
N VAL A 189 -14.16 20.69 -10.80
CA VAL A 189 -13.84 21.45 -12.01
C VAL A 189 -12.50 22.15 -11.82
N GLN A 190 -11.54 21.94 -12.73
CA GLN A 190 -10.21 22.54 -12.70
C GLN A 190 -9.92 23.33 -13.98
N GLY A 191 -9.05 24.34 -13.88
CA GLY A 191 -8.66 25.15 -15.05
C GLY A 191 -9.78 26.06 -15.52
N ILE A 192 -10.51 26.67 -14.58
CA ILE A 192 -11.62 27.59 -14.87
C ILE A 192 -11.05 28.90 -15.44
N PRO A 193 -11.50 29.36 -16.61
CA PRO A 193 -11.11 30.67 -17.13
C PRO A 193 -11.78 31.80 -16.35
N VAL A 194 -11.15 32.97 -16.33
CA VAL A 194 -11.73 34.18 -15.72
C VAL A 194 -12.93 34.65 -16.54
N CYS A 195 -14.01 35.07 -15.86
CA CYS A 195 -15.17 35.66 -16.55
C CYS A 195 -14.79 37.01 -17.19
N ALA A 196 -15.11 37.20 -18.47
CA ALA A 196 -14.80 38.43 -19.21
C ALA A 196 -15.47 39.67 -18.61
N ASP A 197 -16.72 39.54 -18.13
CA ASP A 197 -17.52 40.68 -17.66
C ASP A 197 -17.23 41.06 -16.21
N HIS A 198 -16.91 40.08 -15.36
CA HIS A 198 -16.83 40.27 -13.91
C HIS A 198 -15.43 40.06 -13.33
N GLY A 199 -14.48 39.51 -14.09
CA GLY A 199 -13.11 39.27 -13.63
C GLY A 199 -12.97 38.21 -12.53
N ILE A 200 -14.01 37.40 -12.28
CA ILE A 200 -14.10 36.45 -11.17
C ILE A 200 -14.31 35.04 -11.73
N TYR A 201 -13.67 34.02 -11.13
CA TYR A 201 -13.79 32.63 -11.59
C TYR A 201 -15.17 32.06 -11.32
N GLY A 202 -15.73 32.31 -10.13
CA GLY A 202 -17.04 31.80 -9.72
C GLY A 202 -18.18 32.19 -10.68
N CYS A 203 -18.16 33.41 -11.20
CA CYS A 203 -19.18 33.88 -12.16
C CYS A 203 -19.18 33.07 -13.46
N ASN A 204 -18.00 32.71 -13.97
CA ASN A 204 -17.89 31.91 -15.18
C ASN A 204 -18.46 30.49 -14.98
N VAL A 205 -18.21 29.88 -13.83
CA VAL A 205 -18.78 28.57 -13.47
C VAL A 205 -20.30 28.66 -13.44
N ASP A 206 -20.84 29.65 -12.73
CA ASP A 206 -22.29 29.81 -12.61
C ASP A 206 -22.97 30.00 -13.97
N HIS A 207 -22.44 30.89 -14.81
CA HIS A 207 -22.99 31.14 -16.15
C HIS A 207 -22.85 29.93 -17.08
N PHE A 208 -21.70 29.25 -17.07
CA PHE A 208 -21.48 28.07 -17.91
C PHE A 208 -22.41 26.93 -17.51
N PHE A 209 -22.44 26.55 -16.24
CA PHE A 209 -23.22 25.38 -15.81
C PHE A 209 -24.73 25.65 -15.77
N SER A 210 -25.18 26.86 -15.44
CA SER A 210 -26.60 27.22 -15.50
C SER A 210 -27.14 27.23 -16.93
N LYS A 211 -26.30 27.57 -17.92
CA LYS A 211 -26.68 27.57 -19.33
C LYS A 211 -26.75 26.16 -19.94
N HIS A 212 -25.82 25.27 -19.58
CA HIS A 212 -25.70 23.95 -20.21
C HIS A 212 -26.43 22.83 -19.47
N TYR A 213 -26.69 22.97 -18.16
CA TYR A 213 -27.27 21.92 -17.33
C TYR A 213 -28.50 22.40 -16.56
N GLN A 214 -29.62 21.70 -16.70
CA GLN A 214 -30.88 22.08 -16.06
C GLN A 214 -30.91 21.75 -14.57
N THR A 215 -30.22 20.69 -14.13
CA THR A 215 -30.20 20.29 -12.73
C THR A 215 -29.07 20.91 -11.93
N TYR A 216 -28.36 21.88 -12.50
CA TYR A 216 -27.38 22.69 -11.78
C TYR A 216 -28.01 23.30 -10.51
N GLN A 217 -27.31 23.16 -9.38
CA GLN A 217 -27.80 23.63 -8.08
C GLN A 217 -26.93 24.73 -7.49
N SER A 218 -25.62 24.51 -7.39
CA SER A 218 -24.71 25.45 -6.76
C SER A 218 -23.26 25.13 -7.10
N TYR A 219 -22.40 26.12 -6.97
CA TYR A 219 -20.95 25.95 -7.02
C TYR A 219 -20.29 26.40 -5.71
N GLN A 220 -19.13 25.84 -5.43
CA GLN A 220 -18.24 26.23 -4.35
C GLN A 220 -16.84 26.42 -4.92
N ILE A 221 -16.38 27.66 -5.01
CA ILE A 221 -15.02 27.98 -5.46
C ILE A 221 -14.00 27.66 -4.34
N LEU A 222 -12.82 27.20 -4.74
CA LEU A 222 -11.71 26.99 -3.81
C LEU A 222 -10.96 28.30 -3.60
N HIS A 223 -10.62 28.60 -2.34
CA HIS A 223 -9.82 29.77 -1.98
C HIS A 223 -8.45 29.33 -1.45
N ASP A 224 -7.42 30.14 -1.70
CA ASP A 224 -6.11 29.91 -1.12
C ASP A 224 -6.14 30.11 0.41
N ASN A 225 -6.04 28.98 1.11
CA ASN A 225 -6.23 28.88 2.56
C ASN A 225 -4.89 28.83 3.34
N GLY A 226 -3.75 29.04 2.68
CA GLY A 226 -2.42 28.75 3.24
C GLY A 226 -2.12 29.35 4.63
N ASN A 227 -2.61 30.56 4.90
CA ASN A 227 -2.43 31.21 6.21
C ASN A 227 -3.50 30.84 7.23
N ILE A 228 -4.67 30.38 6.81
CA ILE A 228 -5.81 30.13 7.71
C ILE A 228 -5.63 28.78 8.41
N GLU A 229 -5.11 27.75 7.73
CA GLU A 229 -4.92 26.43 8.36
C GLU A 229 -3.87 26.49 9.49
N SER A 230 -2.78 27.22 9.28
CA SER A 230 -1.77 27.44 10.31
C SER A 230 -2.35 28.23 11.49
N LEU A 231 -3.14 29.28 11.22
CA LEU A 231 -3.85 30.04 12.26
C LEU A 231 -4.87 29.18 13.03
N GLN A 232 -5.61 28.28 12.37
CA GLN A 232 -6.53 27.35 13.02
C GLN A 232 -5.81 26.30 13.88
N LYS A 233 -4.68 25.77 13.42
CA LYS A 233 -3.82 24.88 14.23
C LYS A 233 -3.27 25.59 15.45
N LEU A 234 -2.87 26.86 15.29
CA LEU A 234 -2.42 27.70 16.41
C LEU A 234 -3.57 27.96 17.40
N ALA A 235 -4.77 28.33 16.92
CA ALA A 235 -5.94 28.55 17.75
C ALA A 235 -6.32 27.31 18.57
N SER A 236 -6.43 26.15 17.91
CA SER A 236 -6.76 24.88 18.58
C SER A 236 -5.67 24.40 19.55
N SER A 237 -4.40 24.67 19.26
CA SER A 237 -3.29 24.41 20.20
C SER A 237 -3.41 25.30 21.44
N LEU A 238 -3.69 26.59 21.26
CA LEU A 238 -3.91 27.53 22.36
C LEU A 238 -5.12 27.13 23.21
N GLU A 239 -6.24 26.78 22.60
CA GLU A 239 -7.44 26.27 23.30
C GLU A 239 -7.12 25.01 24.12
N LYS A 240 -6.43 24.03 23.54
CA LYS A 240 -6.00 22.82 24.27
C LYS A 240 -5.05 23.14 25.43
N GLN A 241 -4.23 24.18 25.33
CA GLN A 241 -3.37 24.61 26.44
C GLN A 241 -4.18 25.29 27.55
N ILE A 242 -5.17 26.11 27.19
CA ILE A 242 -6.08 26.76 28.14
C ILE A 242 -6.92 25.71 28.87
N GLU A 243 -7.50 24.75 28.15
CA GLU A 243 -8.35 23.70 28.74
C GLU A 243 -7.56 22.80 29.70
N ARG A 244 -6.33 22.40 29.33
CA ARG A 244 -5.42 21.68 30.23
C ARG A 244 -5.16 22.43 31.53
N LYS A 245 -4.97 23.75 31.47
CA LYS A 245 -4.80 24.58 32.68
C LYS A 245 -6.10 24.71 33.48
N ARG A 246 -7.26 24.77 32.83
CA ARG A 246 -8.58 24.81 33.48
C ARG A 246 -8.85 23.53 34.27
N ASP A 247 -8.54 22.37 33.69
CA ASP A 247 -8.65 21.07 34.36
C ASP A 247 -7.63 20.89 35.49
N THR A 248 -6.46 21.55 35.40
CA THR A 248 -5.45 21.56 36.48
C THR A 248 -5.96 22.25 37.76
N ARG A 249 -6.90 23.20 37.66
CA ARG A 249 -7.56 23.80 38.85
C ARG A 249 -8.48 22.81 39.59
N ARG A 250 -8.78 21.65 39.00
CA ARG A 250 -9.60 20.56 39.57
C ARG A 250 -8.78 19.40 40.16
N CYS A 251 -7.45 19.44 40.10
CA CYS A 251 -6.59 18.31 40.48
C CYS A 251 -6.18 18.32 41.97
N ASN A 252 -5.92 17.12 42.53
CA ASN A 252 -5.42 16.93 43.89
C ASN A 252 -4.01 17.52 44.09
N PHE A 253 -3.73 17.97 45.33
CA PHE A 253 -2.54 18.74 45.74
C PHE A 253 -1.19 18.20 45.23
N TRP A 254 -0.99 16.88 45.24
CA TRP A 254 0.27 16.25 44.79
C TRP A 254 0.49 16.34 43.27
N GLN A 255 -0.58 16.31 42.48
CA GLN A 255 -0.51 16.44 41.02
C GLN A 255 -0.31 17.90 40.60
N TRP A 256 -0.81 18.84 41.40
CA TRP A 256 -0.55 20.28 41.25
C TRP A 256 0.93 20.63 41.50
N ILE A 257 1.58 20.05 42.51
CA ILE A 257 3.00 20.28 42.83
C ILE A 257 3.91 19.84 41.67
N TRP A 258 3.68 18.65 41.10
CA TRP A 258 4.50 18.12 40.00
C TRP A 258 4.37 18.95 38.71
N PHE A 259 3.18 19.48 38.44
CA PHE A 259 2.93 20.34 37.28
C PHE A 259 3.52 21.75 37.45
N LYS A 260 3.50 22.29 38.67
CA LYS A 260 4.12 23.60 39.01
C LYS A 260 5.64 23.59 38.87
N PHE A 261 6.27 22.43 39.09
CA PHE A 261 7.72 22.28 38.97
C PHE A 261 8.20 22.12 37.51
N THR A 262 7.31 21.66 36.61
CA THR A 262 7.65 21.34 35.21
C THR A 262 7.21 22.41 34.20
N SER A 263 6.32 23.32 34.58
CA SER A 263 5.82 24.37 33.69
C SER A 263 6.15 25.77 34.22
N GLY A 264 6.89 26.55 33.42
CA GLY A 264 7.24 27.93 33.76
C GLY A 264 6.02 28.83 33.96
N PRO A 265 6.18 30.02 34.58
CA PRO A 265 5.09 30.96 34.82
C PRO A 265 4.64 31.56 33.48
N ILE A 266 3.70 30.91 32.82
CA ILE A 266 3.10 31.39 31.56
C ILE A 266 1.76 32.03 31.91
N ASP A 267 1.71 33.35 31.77
CA ASP A 267 0.54 34.19 32.04
C ASP A 267 -0.66 33.75 31.19
N ALA A 268 -1.70 33.23 31.85
CA ALA A 268 -2.93 32.76 31.20
C ALA A 268 -3.63 33.89 30.42
N ARG A 269 -3.50 35.13 30.90
CA ARG A 269 -4.10 36.31 30.26
C ARG A 269 -3.45 36.63 28.93
N SER A 270 -2.12 36.48 28.82
CA SER A 270 -1.38 36.64 27.56
C SER A 270 -1.80 35.60 26.50
N GLN A 271 -2.07 34.35 26.92
CA GLN A 271 -2.51 33.30 25.99
C GLN A 271 -3.94 33.53 25.47
N GLU A 272 -4.86 33.98 26.34
CA GLU A 272 -6.22 34.35 25.93
C GLU A 272 -6.22 35.55 24.96
N GLN A 273 -5.33 36.52 25.16
CA GLN A 273 -5.21 37.67 24.26
C GLN A 273 -4.68 37.25 22.88
N LYS A 274 -3.65 36.41 22.83
CA LYS A 274 -3.18 35.79 21.57
C LYS A 274 -4.27 35.00 20.87
N LEU A 275 -5.11 34.26 21.61
CA LEU A 275 -6.23 33.51 21.03
C LEU A 275 -7.27 34.45 20.38
N LYS A 276 -7.56 35.60 21.01
CA LYS A 276 -8.46 36.62 20.46
C LYS A 276 -7.88 37.26 19.19
N GLU A 277 -6.59 37.58 19.17
CA GLU A 277 -5.90 38.13 17.99
C GLU A 277 -5.92 37.15 16.81
N VAL A 278 -5.67 35.87 17.07
CA VAL A 278 -5.74 34.80 16.06
C VAL A 278 -7.17 34.67 15.51
N HIS A 279 -8.18 34.62 16.37
CA HIS A 279 -9.59 34.58 15.94
C HIS A 279 -9.99 35.81 15.13
N HIS A 280 -9.53 36.99 15.53
CA HIS A 280 -9.78 38.23 14.79
C HIS A 280 -9.14 38.19 13.40
N SER A 281 -7.88 37.74 13.31
CA SER A 281 -7.16 37.56 12.05
C SER A 281 -7.87 36.57 11.12
N ILE A 282 -8.37 35.46 11.66
CA ILE A 282 -9.18 34.48 10.90
C ILE A 282 -10.44 35.15 10.36
N ARG A 283 -11.14 35.96 11.17
CA ARG A 283 -12.37 36.65 10.76
C ARG A 283 -12.12 37.67 9.63
N ILE A 284 -11.00 38.41 9.69
CA ILE A 284 -10.60 39.32 8.61
C ILE A 284 -10.30 38.56 7.32
N LEU A 285 -9.53 37.46 7.41
CA LEU A 285 -9.20 36.63 6.25
C LEU A 285 -10.43 35.96 5.61
N GLN A 286 -11.48 35.71 6.40
CA GLN A 286 -12.76 35.18 5.94
C GLN A 286 -13.72 36.25 5.39
N CYS A 287 -13.35 37.54 5.42
CA CYS A 287 -14.19 38.58 4.85
C CYS A 287 -14.32 38.43 3.33
N LYS A 288 -15.54 38.63 2.81
CA LYS A 288 -15.90 38.41 1.40
C LYS A 288 -14.97 39.10 0.39
N ASN A 289 -14.47 40.30 0.72
CA ASN A 289 -13.54 41.05 -0.15
C ASN A 289 -12.14 40.41 -0.21
N MET A 290 -11.65 39.84 0.89
CA MET A 290 -10.36 39.15 0.94
C MET A 290 -10.42 37.77 0.28
N LEU A 291 -11.56 37.08 0.39
CA LEU A 291 -11.79 35.80 -0.27
C LEU A 291 -11.81 35.92 -1.80
N LYS A 292 -12.41 36.98 -2.35
CA LYS A 292 -12.44 37.26 -3.80
C LYS A 292 -11.03 37.38 -4.40
N GLN A 293 -10.08 37.96 -3.67
CA GLN A 293 -8.70 38.13 -4.13
C GLN A 293 -7.89 36.82 -4.10
N LYS A 294 -8.38 35.80 -3.39
CA LYS A 294 -7.70 34.52 -3.18
C LYS A 294 -8.40 33.35 -3.88
N GLU A 295 -9.25 33.62 -4.86
CA GLU A 295 -9.90 32.55 -5.64
C GLU A 295 -8.88 31.78 -6.48
N LEU A 296 -8.98 30.46 -6.43
CA LEU A 296 -8.24 29.54 -7.27
C LEU A 296 -9.11 29.10 -8.45
N PRO A 297 -8.52 28.73 -9.60
CA PRO A 297 -9.26 28.29 -10.79
C PRO A 297 -9.82 26.85 -10.64
N VAL A 298 -10.40 26.56 -9.47
CA VAL A 298 -10.93 25.25 -9.08
C VAL A 298 -12.26 25.44 -8.35
N ALA A 299 -13.28 24.68 -8.73
CA ALA A 299 -14.60 24.71 -8.10
C ALA A 299 -15.17 23.31 -7.92
N PHE A 300 -16.02 23.14 -6.91
CA PHE A 300 -16.93 22.02 -6.78
C PHE A 300 -18.30 22.44 -7.28
N VAL A 301 -18.86 21.72 -8.25
CA VAL A 301 -20.18 22.00 -8.83
C VAL A 301 -21.14 20.90 -8.41
N SER A 302 -22.29 21.28 -7.87
CA SER A 302 -23.31 20.39 -7.34
C SER A 302 -24.55 20.38 -8.24
N PHE A 303 -25.10 19.19 -8.48
CA PHE A 303 -26.30 18.97 -9.27
C PHE A 303 -27.42 18.33 -8.42
N LYS A 304 -28.67 18.54 -8.82
CA LYS A 304 -29.82 17.82 -8.24
C LYS A 304 -29.90 16.38 -8.75
N SER A 305 -29.40 16.11 -9.97
CA SER A 305 -29.41 14.79 -10.60
C SER A 305 -28.02 14.16 -10.64
N ARG A 306 -27.94 12.87 -10.25
CA ARG A 306 -26.72 12.06 -10.34
C ARG A 306 -26.32 11.76 -11.79
N LEU A 307 -27.32 11.66 -12.67
CA LEU A 307 -27.08 11.36 -14.08
C LEU A 307 -26.35 12.53 -14.75
N GLU A 308 -26.84 13.75 -14.56
CA GLU A 308 -26.19 14.94 -15.13
C GLU A 308 -24.81 15.18 -14.50
N ALA A 309 -24.65 14.94 -13.19
CA ALA A 309 -23.33 14.99 -12.55
C ALA A 309 -22.34 13.99 -13.18
N ALA A 310 -22.77 12.75 -13.41
CA ALA A 310 -21.93 11.73 -14.06
C ALA A 310 -21.60 12.09 -15.51
N GLN A 311 -22.58 12.56 -16.27
CA GLN A 311 -22.39 13.05 -17.64
C GLN A 311 -21.38 14.20 -17.67
N ALA A 312 -21.58 15.23 -16.83
CA ALA A 312 -20.70 16.37 -16.76
C ALA A 312 -19.26 15.98 -16.36
N ALA A 313 -19.08 14.98 -15.52
CA ALA A 313 -17.78 14.47 -15.10
C ALA A 313 -17.04 13.69 -16.21
N GLU A 314 -17.76 13.10 -17.17
CA GLU A 314 -17.19 12.25 -18.23
C GLU A 314 -17.05 12.98 -19.58
N THR A 315 -17.84 14.04 -19.81
CA THR A 315 -17.79 14.82 -21.06
C THR A 315 -16.75 15.92 -21.01
N GLN A 316 -16.02 16.11 -22.11
CA GLN A 316 -15.18 17.29 -22.31
C GLN A 316 -16.05 18.55 -22.47
N GLN A 317 -15.87 19.53 -21.60
CA GLN A 317 -16.72 20.72 -21.53
C GLN A 317 -16.32 21.83 -22.52
N HIS A 318 -15.04 21.93 -22.87
CA HIS A 318 -14.49 23.03 -23.65
C HIS A 318 -13.58 22.54 -24.77
N VAL A 319 -13.43 23.34 -25.84
CA VAL A 319 -12.59 23.00 -27.01
C VAL A 319 -11.14 22.76 -26.60
N ASN A 320 -10.62 23.58 -25.68
CA ASN A 320 -9.31 23.36 -25.09
C ASN A 320 -9.40 22.29 -23.97
N PRO A 321 -8.70 21.15 -24.08
CA PRO A 321 -8.77 20.05 -23.11
C PRO A 321 -8.15 20.38 -21.75
N LEU A 322 -7.41 21.49 -21.61
CA LEU A 322 -6.80 21.93 -20.34
C LEU A 322 -7.67 22.94 -19.57
N SER A 323 -8.76 23.40 -20.15
CA SER A 323 -9.70 24.34 -19.53
C SER A 323 -11.01 23.65 -19.17
N LEU A 324 -11.61 24.01 -18.03
CA LEU A 324 -12.87 23.42 -17.55
C LEU A 324 -12.82 21.88 -17.49
N VAL A 325 -11.72 21.34 -16.97
CA VAL A 325 -11.54 19.90 -16.79
C VAL A 325 -12.42 19.44 -15.64
N THR A 326 -13.43 18.63 -15.96
CA THR A 326 -14.37 18.05 -15.00
C THR A 326 -13.99 16.63 -14.62
N ARG A 327 -14.18 16.27 -13.34
CA ARG A 327 -13.95 14.93 -12.80
C ARG A 327 -14.93 14.65 -11.66
N TYR A 328 -15.12 13.39 -11.31
CA TYR A 328 -15.82 13.02 -10.07
C TYR A 328 -15.14 13.64 -8.84
N ALA A 329 -15.92 14.30 -7.98
CA ALA A 329 -15.39 14.87 -6.75
C ALA A 329 -15.07 13.75 -5.75
N PRO A 330 -13.89 13.75 -5.10
CA PRO A 330 -13.62 12.82 -4.02
C PRO A 330 -14.41 13.21 -2.77
N GLU A 331 -14.51 12.28 -1.81
CA GLU A 331 -15.11 12.59 -0.52
C GLU A 331 -14.30 13.69 0.20
N PRO A 332 -14.94 14.68 0.86
CA PRO A 332 -14.23 15.81 1.49
C PRO A 332 -13.13 15.41 2.48
N THR A 333 -13.29 14.26 3.16
CA THR A 333 -12.31 13.69 4.10
C THR A 333 -11.08 13.10 3.40
N GLU A 334 -11.25 12.65 2.15
CA GLU A 334 -10.21 12.05 1.32
C GLU A 334 -9.48 13.07 0.42
N THR A 335 -10.10 14.22 0.16
CA THR A 335 -9.50 15.29 -0.66
C THR A 335 -8.21 15.86 -0.02
N ILE A 336 -7.20 16.07 -0.86
CA ILE A 336 -5.97 16.77 -0.50
C ILE A 336 -6.06 18.19 -1.05
N TRP A 337 -6.57 19.09 -0.22
CA TRP A 337 -6.90 20.48 -0.61
C TRP A 337 -5.72 21.25 -1.19
N SER A 338 -4.51 21.03 -0.67
CA SER A 338 -3.29 21.68 -1.16
C SER A 338 -2.94 21.33 -2.61
N ASN A 339 -3.34 20.13 -3.08
CA ASN A 339 -2.97 19.62 -4.39
C ASN A 339 -3.96 20.03 -5.49
N LEU A 340 -5.18 20.44 -5.11
CA LEU A 340 -6.22 20.87 -6.05
C LEU A 340 -5.81 22.09 -6.87
N ALA A 341 -5.05 23.00 -6.26
CA ALA A 341 -4.65 24.29 -6.82
C ALA A 341 -3.46 24.20 -7.80
N ILE A 342 -2.82 23.04 -7.93
CA ILE A 342 -1.60 22.90 -8.73
C ILE A 342 -1.98 22.97 -10.22
N PRO A 343 -1.37 23.87 -11.01
CA PRO A 343 -1.67 23.97 -12.42
C PRO A 343 -1.10 22.78 -13.22
N PHE A 344 -1.75 22.44 -14.34
CA PHE A 344 -1.44 21.22 -15.11
C PHE A 344 0.01 21.10 -15.58
N TYR A 345 0.67 22.20 -15.95
CA TYR A 345 2.07 22.19 -16.39
C TYR A 345 3.04 21.85 -15.25
N ARG A 346 2.78 22.36 -14.02
CA ARG A 346 3.56 21.98 -12.83
C ARG A 346 3.31 20.53 -12.45
N LEU A 347 2.07 20.08 -12.57
CA LEU A 347 1.71 18.68 -12.32
C LEU A 347 2.44 17.72 -13.26
N ALA A 348 2.58 18.08 -14.54
CA ALA A 348 3.36 17.29 -15.49
C ALA A 348 4.85 17.21 -15.09
N ALA A 349 5.44 18.33 -14.66
CA ALA A 349 6.82 18.36 -14.16
C ALA A 349 6.99 17.51 -12.88
N TYR A 350 6.06 17.57 -11.94
CA TYR A 350 6.09 16.72 -10.73
C TYR A 350 5.98 15.24 -11.06
N LYS A 351 5.09 14.86 -11.99
CA LYS A 351 4.98 13.47 -12.47
C LYS A 351 6.27 12.97 -13.09
N LEU A 352 6.91 13.78 -13.93
CA LEU A 352 8.20 13.44 -14.53
C LEU A 352 9.28 13.33 -13.46
N GLY A 353 9.33 14.27 -12.51
CA GLY A 353 10.28 14.24 -11.39
C GLY A 353 10.12 12.99 -10.52
N VAL A 354 8.90 12.62 -10.16
CA VAL A 354 8.60 11.39 -9.40
C VAL A 354 8.98 10.14 -10.18
N PHE A 355 8.73 10.11 -11.50
CA PHE A 355 9.15 8.99 -12.35
C PHE A 355 10.67 8.83 -12.38
N ILE A 356 11.41 9.93 -12.60
CA ILE A 356 12.88 9.92 -12.60
C ILE A 356 13.41 9.52 -11.22
N ALA A 357 12.87 10.07 -10.13
CA ALA A 357 13.27 9.72 -8.78
C ALA A 357 13.03 8.23 -8.47
N ALA A 358 11.89 7.67 -8.86
CA ALA A 358 11.58 6.25 -8.68
C ALA A 358 12.51 5.35 -9.52
N PHE A 359 12.85 5.76 -10.74
CA PHE A 359 13.82 5.06 -11.58
C PHE A 359 15.21 5.06 -10.96
N LEU A 360 15.71 6.23 -10.52
CA LEU A 360 17.00 6.36 -9.85
C LEU A 360 17.06 5.54 -8.55
N LEU A 361 15.98 5.56 -7.76
CA LEU A 361 15.87 4.73 -6.56
C LEU A 361 15.94 3.24 -6.90
N THR A 362 15.29 2.82 -7.98
CA THR A 362 15.31 1.42 -8.45
C THR A 362 16.73 1.00 -8.84
N VAL A 363 17.44 1.81 -9.64
CA VAL A 363 18.82 1.56 -10.06
C VAL A 363 19.76 1.56 -8.86
N PHE A 364 19.67 2.54 -7.96
CA PHE A 364 20.52 2.59 -6.77
C PHE A 364 20.32 1.38 -5.85
N PHE A 365 19.07 0.90 -5.74
CA PHE A 365 18.74 -0.27 -4.93
C PHE A 365 19.22 -1.61 -5.52
N THR A 366 19.72 -1.60 -6.76
CA THR A 366 20.43 -2.77 -7.32
C THR A 366 21.69 -3.10 -6.51
N ILE A 367 22.37 -2.09 -5.94
CA ILE A 367 23.62 -2.25 -5.18
C ILE A 367 23.41 -3.09 -3.91
N PRO A 368 22.49 -2.74 -2.97
CA PRO A 368 22.29 -3.56 -1.78
C PRO A 368 21.74 -4.95 -2.10
N VAL A 369 20.90 -5.08 -3.14
CA VAL A 369 20.35 -6.37 -3.57
C VAL A 369 21.46 -7.29 -4.10
N THR A 370 22.31 -6.80 -4.99
CA THR A 370 23.46 -7.55 -5.51
C THR A 370 24.47 -7.89 -4.42
N ALA A 371 24.70 -6.98 -3.46
CA ALA A 371 25.55 -7.27 -2.30
C ALA A 371 24.98 -8.41 -1.44
N VAL A 372 23.67 -8.40 -1.14
CA VAL A 372 22.97 -9.48 -0.42
C VAL A 372 23.08 -10.81 -1.18
N GLN A 373 22.85 -10.80 -2.49
CA GLN A 373 22.98 -12.02 -3.32
C GLN A 373 24.42 -12.51 -3.44
N GLY A 374 25.41 -11.62 -3.40
CA GLY A 374 26.82 -11.97 -3.28
C GLY A 374 27.10 -12.72 -1.97
N ILE A 375 26.60 -12.23 -0.84
CA ILE A 375 26.77 -12.89 0.47
C ILE A 375 26.09 -14.27 0.50
N VAL A 376 24.92 -14.43 -0.13
CA VAL A 376 24.26 -15.75 -0.22
C VAL A 376 25.08 -16.75 -1.05
N GLN A 377 25.86 -16.27 -2.03
CA GLN A 377 26.76 -17.08 -2.84
C GLN A 377 28.19 -17.12 -2.26
N PHE A 378 28.35 -17.02 -0.94
CA PHE A 378 29.64 -16.98 -0.25
C PHE A 378 30.61 -18.10 -0.67
N GLU A 379 30.11 -19.31 -0.96
CA GLU A 379 30.89 -20.45 -1.46
C GLU A 379 31.61 -20.16 -2.79
N LYS A 380 31.04 -19.29 -3.64
CA LYS A 380 31.68 -18.84 -4.89
C LYS A 380 32.70 -17.73 -4.66
N ILE A 381 32.48 -16.88 -3.64
CA ILE A 381 33.38 -15.78 -3.26
C ILE A 381 34.62 -16.31 -2.53
N GLU A 382 34.52 -17.44 -1.82
CA GLU A 382 35.66 -18.09 -1.14
C GLU A 382 36.81 -18.41 -2.11
N LYS A 383 36.50 -18.72 -3.37
CA LYS A 383 37.52 -18.94 -4.42
C LYS A 383 38.26 -17.67 -4.84
N TRP A 384 37.67 -16.49 -4.65
CA TRP A 384 38.19 -15.21 -5.15
C TRP A 384 38.78 -14.33 -4.04
N PHE A 385 38.43 -14.57 -2.76
CA PHE A 385 38.89 -13.77 -1.61
C PHE A 385 39.30 -14.63 -0.39
N PRO A 386 40.59 -15.04 -0.28
CA PRO A 386 41.11 -15.93 0.77
C PRO A 386 40.91 -15.50 2.25
N PRO A 387 40.86 -14.19 2.62
CA PRO A 387 40.60 -13.77 4.00
C PRO A 387 39.22 -14.18 4.54
N ALA A 388 38.27 -14.52 3.67
CA ALA A 388 36.92 -14.92 4.04
C ALA A 388 36.84 -16.24 4.85
N ARG A 389 37.90 -17.07 4.82
CA ARG A 389 38.01 -18.31 5.62
C ARG A 389 38.00 -18.08 7.13
N ALA A 390 38.33 -16.88 7.61
CA ALA A 390 38.34 -16.56 9.04
C ALA A 390 36.93 -16.69 9.68
N VAL A 391 35.86 -16.52 8.90
CA VAL A 391 34.46 -16.63 9.38
C VAL A 391 34.05 -18.09 9.61
N GLN A 392 34.71 -19.06 8.96
CA GLN A 392 34.46 -20.49 9.15
C GLN A 392 35.10 -21.05 10.42
N LEU A 393 36.02 -20.34 11.08
CA LEU A 393 36.68 -20.82 12.30
C LEU A 393 35.74 -20.89 13.52
N ILE A 394 34.59 -20.21 13.48
CA ILE A 394 33.61 -20.22 14.57
C ILE A 394 32.42 -21.11 14.17
N PRO A 395 32.25 -22.31 14.77
CA PRO A 395 31.13 -23.18 14.46
C PRO A 395 29.81 -22.47 14.75
N GLY A 396 28.88 -22.49 13.78
CA GLY A 396 27.57 -21.84 13.86
C GLY A 396 27.50 -20.43 13.24
N LEU A 397 28.56 -19.62 13.34
CA LEU A 397 28.55 -18.23 12.84
C LEU A 397 28.40 -18.15 11.31
N SER A 398 29.06 -19.06 10.58
CA SER A 398 28.96 -19.14 9.12
C SER A 398 27.51 -19.34 8.65
N SER A 399 26.71 -20.16 9.33
CA SER A 399 25.30 -20.40 8.97
C SER A 399 24.39 -19.18 9.19
N VAL A 400 24.66 -18.40 10.24
CA VAL A 400 23.91 -17.19 10.57
C VAL A 400 24.27 -16.05 9.60
N VAL A 401 25.55 -15.90 9.29
CA VAL A 401 26.06 -14.85 8.41
C VAL A 401 25.70 -15.09 6.94
N THR A 402 25.66 -16.35 6.49
CA THR A 402 25.32 -16.70 5.09
C THR A 402 23.81 -16.84 4.85
N GLY A 403 23.03 -17.24 5.86
CA GLY A 403 21.58 -17.47 5.72
C GLY A 403 20.68 -16.35 6.26
N TYR A 404 20.92 -15.90 7.50
CA TYR A 404 19.99 -15.01 8.20
C TYR A 404 20.31 -13.53 8.02
N LEU A 405 21.59 -13.15 8.13
CA LEU A 405 22.03 -11.76 8.01
C LEU A 405 21.62 -11.09 6.68
N PRO A 406 21.78 -11.73 5.51
CA PRO A 406 21.41 -11.12 4.23
C PRO A 406 19.89 -10.93 4.11
N SER A 407 19.12 -11.90 4.62
CA SER A 407 17.66 -11.85 4.66
C SER A 407 17.13 -10.76 5.60
N MET A 408 17.76 -10.57 6.75
CA MET A 408 17.40 -9.50 7.69
C MET A 408 17.70 -8.11 7.11
N ILE A 409 18.87 -7.94 6.48
CA ILE A 409 19.26 -6.68 5.82
C ILE A 409 18.29 -6.37 4.66
N LEU A 410 18.00 -7.35 3.81
CA LEU A 410 17.08 -7.18 2.68
C LEU A 410 15.66 -6.84 3.17
N ASN A 411 15.15 -7.53 4.18
CA ASN A 411 13.83 -7.25 4.75
C ASN A 411 13.75 -5.85 5.39
N GLY A 412 14.82 -5.42 6.07
CA GLY A 412 14.91 -4.06 6.62
C GLY A 412 14.85 -3.00 5.53
N PHE A 413 15.57 -3.19 4.42
CA PHE A 413 15.52 -2.28 3.28
C PHE A 413 14.16 -2.31 2.57
N ILE A 414 13.56 -3.49 2.33
CA ILE A 414 12.23 -3.62 1.74
C ILE A 414 11.17 -2.91 2.59
N TYR A 415 11.28 -2.97 3.92
CA TYR A 415 10.36 -2.27 4.82
C TYR A 415 10.40 -0.74 4.66
N LEU A 416 11.55 -0.16 4.29
CA LEU A 416 11.69 1.28 4.05
C LEU A 416 11.01 1.73 2.73
N ILE A 417 10.90 0.84 1.74
CA ILE A 417 10.45 1.18 0.39
C ILE A 417 9.01 1.72 0.34
N PRO A 418 7.99 1.11 0.97
CA PRO A 418 6.64 1.66 0.99
C PRO A 418 6.58 3.09 1.52
N PHE A 419 7.38 3.43 2.54
CA PHE A 419 7.43 4.80 3.08
C PHE A 419 8.05 5.78 2.09
N ALA A 420 9.13 5.39 1.41
CA ALA A 420 9.76 6.21 0.37
C ALA A 420 8.80 6.42 -0.82
N MET A 421 8.13 5.35 -1.29
CA MET A 421 7.16 5.41 -2.38
C MET A 421 5.92 6.25 -2.03
N LEU A 422 5.44 6.17 -0.79
CA LEU A 422 4.34 7.01 -0.31
C LEU A 422 4.74 8.49 -0.26
N GLY A 423 5.97 8.78 0.17
CA GLY A 423 6.54 10.13 0.11
C GLY A 423 6.57 10.67 -1.32
N MET A 424 7.14 9.92 -2.26
CA MET A 424 7.19 10.30 -3.68
C MET A 424 5.81 10.45 -4.30
N ALA A 425 4.87 9.53 -4.03
CA ALA A 425 3.49 9.63 -4.53
C ALA A 425 2.75 10.85 -3.98
N SER A 426 3.06 11.26 -2.75
CA SER A 426 2.49 12.48 -2.15
C SER A 426 2.97 13.75 -2.85
N PHE A 427 4.21 13.76 -3.37
CA PHE A 427 4.75 14.86 -4.17
C PHE A 427 4.19 14.94 -5.61
N GLU A 428 3.60 13.87 -6.14
CA GLU A 428 3.03 13.84 -7.50
C GLU A 428 1.82 14.79 -7.68
N GLY A 429 1.24 15.29 -6.58
CA GLY A 429 0.09 16.21 -6.62
C GLY A 429 -1.25 15.50 -6.82
N CYS A 430 -1.43 14.29 -6.27
CA CYS A 430 -2.69 13.56 -6.33
C CYS A 430 -3.83 14.32 -5.62
N ILE A 431 -5.05 14.22 -6.16
CA ILE A 431 -6.23 14.97 -5.68
C ILE A 431 -6.83 14.35 -4.41
N SER A 432 -6.74 13.02 -4.28
CA SER A 432 -7.28 12.28 -3.15
C SER A 432 -6.21 11.40 -2.50
N LYS A 433 -6.35 11.16 -1.19
CA LYS A 433 -5.49 10.23 -0.44
C LYS A 433 -5.52 8.81 -1.03
N SER A 434 -6.71 8.35 -1.43
CA SER A 434 -6.87 7.03 -2.08
C SER A 434 -6.03 6.92 -3.36
N GLN A 435 -6.00 7.95 -4.21
CA GLN A 435 -5.16 7.97 -5.41
C GLN A 435 -3.66 7.93 -5.07
N THR A 436 -3.24 8.67 -4.03
CA THR A 436 -1.85 8.63 -3.55
C THR A 436 -1.46 7.23 -3.09
N GLU A 437 -2.32 6.55 -2.33
CA GLU A 437 -2.09 5.19 -1.84
C GLU A 437 -2.04 4.15 -2.97
N ILE A 438 -2.98 4.22 -3.93
CA ILE A 438 -2.98 3.35 -5.12
C ILE A 438 -1.70 3.55 -5.94
N LYS A 439 -1.29 4.80 -6.12
CA LYS A 439 -0.06 5.12 -6.86
C LYS A 439 1.17 4.59 -6.13
N ALA A 440 1.27 4.81 -4.82
CA ALA A 440 2.35 4.27 -4.01
C ALA A 440 2.41 2.73 -4.09
N CYS A 441 1.25 2.05 -4.02
CA CYS A 441 1.16 0.60 -4.18
C CYS A 441 1.67 0.14 -5.55
N ASN A 442 1.26 0.80 -6.63
CA ASN A 442 1.76 0.50 -7.97
C ASN A 442 3.28 0.70 -8.10
N MET A 443 3.81 1.78 -7.52
CA MET A 443 5.26 2.04 -7.51
C MET A 443 6.03 0.97 -6.73
N VAL A 444 5.53 0.56 -5.56
CA VAL A 444 6.10 -0.56 -4.78
C VAL A 444 6.05 -1.86 -5.60
N PHE A 445 4.93 -2.15 -6.27
CA PHE A 445 4.80 -3.35 -7.10
C PHE A 445 5.85 -3.40 -8.21
N TYR A 446 5.98 -2.33 -9.02
CA TYR A 446 6.97 -2.29 -10.09
C TYR A 446 8.41 -2.32 -9.56
N PHE A 447 8.67 -1.67 -8.43
CA PHE A 447 9.96 -1.72 -7.77
C PHE A 447 10.32 -3.15 -7.32
N LEU A 448 9.41 -3.86 -6.64
CA LEU A 448 9.64 -5.23 -6.21
C LEU A 448 9.80 -6.17 -7.40
N LEU A 449 9.00 -5.98 -8.46
CA LEU A 449 9.11 -6.74 -9.70
C LEU A 449 10.48 -6.54 -10.36
N GLY A 450 10.96 -5.30 -10.48
CA GLY A 450 12.29 -5.00 -11.03
C GLY A 450 13.43 -5.53 -10.16
N ASN A 451 13.45 -5.14 -8.87
CA ASN A 451 14.59 -5.37 -8.00
C ASN A 451 14.61 -6.73 -7.30
N VAL A 452 13.46 -7.24 -6.86
CA VAL A 452 13.42 -8.51 -6.13
C VAL A 452 13.23 -9.68 -7.08
N PHE A 453 12.40 -9.53 -8.12
CA PHE A 453 12.16 -10.61 -9.08
C PHE A 453 13.17 -10.60 -10.23
N PHE A 454 13.24 -9.55 -11.06
CA PHE A 454 14.10 -9.57 -12.25
C PHE A 454 15.60 -9.54 -11.93
N LEU A 455 16.05 -8.67 -11.03
CA LEU A 455 17.48 -8.61 -10.68
C LEU A 455 17.95 -9.87 -9.95
N SER A 456 17.12 -10.52 -9.13
CA SER A 456 17.54 -11.77 -8.48
C SER A 456 17.75 -12.89 -9.50
N ILE A 457 16.90 -12.98 -10.53
CA ILE A 457 17.10 -13.88 -11.68
C ILE A 457 18.40 -13.52 -12.43
N LEU A 458 18.66 -12.23 -12.65
CA LEU A 458 19.83 -11.74 -13.40
C LEU A 458 21.16 -11.91 -12.63
N SER A 459 21.13 -11.82 -11.30
CA SER A 459 22.29 -11.82 -10.41
C SER A 459 22.83 -13.23 -10.10
N GLY A 460 21.96 -14.25 -10.03
CA GLY A 460 22.33 -15.61 -9.57
C GLY A 460 23.22 -16.43 -10.51
N SER A 461 23.12 -16.20 -11.83
CA SER A 461 23.83 -16.99 -12.85
C SER A 461 23.98 -16.30 -14.21
N LEU A 462 23.17 -15.28 -14.50
CA LEU A 462 23.15 -14.64 -15.81
C LEU A 462 24.33 -13.70 -16.06
N LEU A 463 24.91 -13.02 -15.05
CA LEU A 463 26.07 -12.14 -15.30
C LEU A 463 27.28 -12.87 -15.93
N HIS A 464 27.58 -14.10 -15.48
CA HIS A 464 28.63 -14.92 -16.09
C HIS A 464 28.19 -15.52 -17.44
N GLN A 465 26.91 -15.87 -17.59
CA GLN A 465 26.38 -16.44 -18.83
C GLN A 465 26.10 -15.40 -19.92
N ILE A 466 25.87 -14.13 -19.58
CA ILE A 466 25.60 -13.01 -20.50
C ILE A 466 26.88 -12.65 -21.26
N GLY A 467 28.05 -12.66 -20.60
CA GLY A 467 29.34 -12.49 -21.26
C GLY A 467 29.57 -13.52 -22.38
N GLU A 468 29.15 -14.78 -22.16
CA GLU A 468 29.17 -15.81 -23.21
C GLU A 468 27.96 -15.73 -24.17
N SER A 469 26.79 -15.25 -23.72
CA SER A 469 25.56 -15.23 -24.54
C SER A 469 25.60 -14.22 -25.69
N PHE A 470 26.47 -13.21 -25.62
CA PHE A 470 26.77 -12.35 -26.77
C PHE A 470 27.38 -13.12 -27.94
N THR A 471 28.01 -14.29 -27.69
CA THR A 471 28.61 -15.11 -28.75
C THR A 471 27.60 -16.05 -29.41
N HIS A 472 26.58 -16.53 -28.69
CA HIS A 472 25.56 -17.48 -29.19
C HIS A 472 24.12 -17.09 -28.77
N PRO A 473 23.44 -16.20 -29.52
CA PRO A 473 22.12 -15.68 -29.15
C PRO A 473 20.99 -16.73 -29.19
N LYS A 474 21.18 -17.85 -29.91
CA LYS A 474 20.18 -18.95 -29.99
C LYS A 474 19.97 -19.67 -28.65
N ASP A 475 20.95 -19.65 -27.75
CA ASP A 475 20.89 -20.39 -26.49
C ASP A 475 20.30 -19.59 -25.33
N ILE A 476 20.04 -18.28 -25.51
CA ILE A 476 19.54 -17.36 -24.47
C ILE A 476 18.29 -17.92 -23.75
N PRO A 477 17.23 -18.41 -24.44
CA PRO A 477 16.03 -18.89 -23.77
C PRO A 477 16.30 -20.13 -22.89
N SER A 478 17.18 -21.01 -23.35
CA SER A 478 17.52 -22.23 -22.61
C SER A 478 18.36 -21.94 -21.36
N ARG A 479 19.27 -20.97 -21.46
CA ARG A 479 20.08 -20.48 -20.34
C ARG A 479 19.20 -19.77 -19.30
N LEU A 480 18.28 -18.91 -19.74
CA LEU A 480 17.31 -18.23 -18.87
C LEU A 480 16.42 -19.23 -18.11
N ALA A 481 15.91 -20.27 -18.78
CA ALA A 481 15.10 -21.31 -18.13
C ALA A 481 15.86 -22.04 -17.01
N SER A 482 17.14 -22.37 -17.24
CA SER A 482 17.98 -23.00 -16.22
C SER A 482 18.27 -22.07 -15.04
N ALA A 483 18.54 -20.78 -15.31
CA ALA A 483 18.79 -19.75 -14.30
C ALA A 483 17.57 -19.53 -13.39
N VAL A 484 16.38 -19.44 -13.99
CA VAL A 484 15.12 -19.28 -13.24
C VAL A 484 14.89 -20.49 -12.33
N SER A 485 15.12 -21.72 -12.80
CA SER A 485 14.94 -22.92 -11.98
C SER A 485 15.90 -22.99 -10.78
N ALA A 486 17.15 -22.56 -10.93
CA ALA A 486 18.13 -22.50 -9.84
C ALA A 486 17.78 -21.40 -8.80
N GLN A 487 17.21 -20.29 -9.25
CA GLN A 487 16.84 -19.16 -8.40
C GLN A 487 15.63 -19.46 -7.48
N VAL A 488 14.81 -20.47 -7.80
CA VAL A 488 13.68 -20.92 -6.95
C VAL A 488 14.16 -21.29 -5.55
N GLN A 489 15.35 -21.89 -5.41
CA GLN A 489 15.90 -22.28 -4.12
C GLN A 489 16.21 -21.06 -3.24
N ILE A 490 16.82 -20.02 -3.81
CA ILE A 490 17.16 -18.77 -3.11
C ILE A 490 15.88 -17.99 -2.73
N SER A 491 14.89 -17.99 -3.62
CA SER A 491 13.61 -17.33 -3.35
C SER A 491 12.85 -18.04 -2.22
N SER A 492 12.91 -19.37 -2.15
CA SER A 492 12.28 -20.14 -1.08
C SER A 492 12.89 -19.86 0.30
N SER A 493 14.20 -19.62 0.39
CA SER A 493 14.88 -19.23 1.64
C SER A 493 14.63 -17.77 2.07
N HIS A 494 14.26 -16.88 1.13
CA HIS A 494 13.87 -15.52 1.46
C HIS A 494 12.41 -15.42 1.94
N ILE A 495 11.56 -16.36 1.50
CA ILE A 495 10.13 -16.43 1.87
C ILE A 495 9.94 -17.17 3.20
N SER A 496 10.78 -18.16 3.50
CA SER A 496 10.78 -18.88 4.77
C SER A 496 11.28 -17.99 5.89
#